data_AF-A0A511ZK68-F1
#
_entry.id   AF-A0A511ZK68-F1
#
_cell.length_a   1.000
_cell.length_b   1.000
_cell.length_c   1.000
_cell.angle_alpha   90.00
_cell.angle_beta   90.00
_cell.angle_gamma   90.00
#
_symmetry.space_group_name_H-M   'P 1'
#
loop_
_entity.id
_entity.type
_entity.pdbx_description
1 polymer ?
#
loop_
_entity_poly.entity_id
_entity_poly.type
_entity_poly.pdbx_seq_one_letter_code
_entity_poly.pdbx_strand_id
1 'polypeptide(L)'
;MKQFHLGWAFFIEQIKWASWFYSIIIVLTIGTTIANHWGFLDNLDISNNTSTIFMLIIGLLYSYGFLDYYYKLGISRKKFFKAALFASVLLSIILALAMITMIVLFETLVPALGFAVPWTDPLIGGGVLSFIQSIADYSVAHFFYLLLGWFMGLGFYRFRWKIGLLFILISFPFFGISALLQDKADIAHTIKFFTVNPQIISIGPYLIFFIMIAILIVCNYRLTKDAPIRL
;
A
#
# COMPACT_ATOMS: atom_id res chain seq x y z
N MET A 1 -26.29 4.36 -13.54
CA MET A 1 -25.33 4.88 -12.53
C MET A 1 -24.18 5.59 -13.25
N LYS A 2 -23.94 6.90 -12.99
CA LYS A 2 -22.82 7.64 -13.60
C LYS A 2 -21.48 7.06 -13.11
N GLN A 3 -20.45 7.00 -13.97
CA GLN A 3 -19.14 6.37 -13.66
C GLN A 3 -18.51 6.90 -12.35
N PHE A 4 -18.69 8.19 -12.07
CA PHE A 4 -18.21 8.84 -10.85
C PHE A 4 -18.82 8.23 -9.58
N HIS A 5 -20.12 7.90 -9.58
CA HIS A 5 -20.78 7.35 -8.39
C HIS A 5 -20.28 5.93 -8.07
N LEU A 6 -19.85 5.17 -9.09
CA LEU A 6 -19.30 3.84 -8.88
C LEU A 6 -17.95 3.92 -8.15
N GLY A 7 -17.05 4.80 -8.59
CA GLY A 7 -15.75 4.99 -7.94
C GLY A 7 -15.88 5.36 -6.45
N TRP A 8 -16.83 6.24 -6.13
CA TRP A 8 -17.12 6.61 -4.74
C TRP A 8 -17.66 5.45 -3.91
N ALA A 9 -18.55 4.63 -4.46
CA ALA A 9 -19.09 3.48 -3.75
C ALA A 9 -17.98 2.46 -3.39
N PHE A 10 -17.06 2.20 -4.32
CA PHE A 10 -15.89 1.36 -4.08
C PHE A 10 -15.02 1.91 -2.95
N PHE A 11 -14.71 3.20 -3.05
CA PHE A 11 -13.84 3.87 -2.10
C PHE A 11 -14.43 3.90 -0.68
N ILE A 12 -15.73 4.16 -0.53
CA ILE A 12 -16.40 4.15 0.78
C ILE A 12 -16.32 2.77 1.43
N GLU A 13 -16.52 1.70 0.65
CA GLU A 13 -16.44 0.35 1.19
C GLU A 13 -15.02 0.00 1.66
N GLN A 14 -14.02 0.40 0.88
CA GLN A 14 -12.61 0.22 1.25
C GLN A 14 -12.24 1.03 2.50
N ILE A 15 -12.75 2.25 2.64
CA ILE A 15 -12.51 3.08 3.82
C ILE A 15 -13.09 2.44 5.09
N LYS A 16 -14.26 1.80 5.03
CA LYS A 16 -14.80 1.09 6.20
C LYS A 16 -13.86 -0.01 6.67
N TRP A 17 -13.31 -0.78 5.74
CA TRP A 17 -12.35 -1.84 6.09
C TRP A 17 -11.03 -1.26 6.59
N ALA A 18 -10.56 -0.19 5.96
CA ALA A 18 -9.37 0.53 6.39
C ALA A 18 -9.54 1.12 7.79
N SER A 19 -10.70 1.68 8.14
CA SER A 19 -10.94 2.23 9.48
C SER A 19 -10.85 1.15 10.56
N TRP A 20 -11.46 -0.02 10.31
CA TRP A 20 -11.32 -1.17 11.22
C TRP A 20 -9.86 -1.62 11.35
N PHE A 21 -9.16 -1.74 10.23
CA PHE A 21 -7.74 -2.12 10.22
C PHE A 21 -6.89 -1.14 11.04
N TYR A 22 -6.99 0.17 10.79
CA TYR A 22 -6.21 1.18 11.53
C TYR A 22 -6.57 1.21 13.01
N SER A 23 -7.85 1.07 13.38
CA SER A 23 -8.24 1.00 14.80
C SER A 23 -7.56 -0.17 15.51
N ILE A 24 -7.51 -1.34 14.89
CA ILE A 24 -6.84 -2.52 15.46
C ILE A 24 -5.33 -2.26 15.57
N ILE A 25 -4.70 -1.71 14.53
CA ILE A 25 -3.26 -1.41 14.55
C ILE A 25 -2.91 -0.42 15.65
N ILE A 26 -3.70 0.65 15.85
CA ILE A 26 -3.49 1.61 16.93
C ILE A 26 -3.53 0.92 18.29
N VAL A 27 -4.54 0.07 18.55
CA VAL A 27 -4.66 -0.67 19.81
C VAL A 27 -3.48 -1.61 20.03
N LEU A 28 -3.06 -2.32 18.99
CA LEU A 28 -1.90 -3.22 19.06
C LEU A 28 -0.60 -2.48 19.33
N THR A 29 -0.36 -1.35 18.64
CA THR A 29 0.85 -0.53 18.84
C THR A 29 0.90 0.05 20.25
N ILE A 30 -0.24 0.48 20.82
CA ILE A 30 -0.30 0.92 22.23
C ILE A 30 0.01 -0.26 23.16
N GLY A 31 -0.61 -1.42 22.92
CA GLY A 31 -0.41 -2.63 23.71
C GLY A 31 1.05 -3.08 23.73
N THR A 32 1.74 -3.09 22.59
CA THR A 32 3.17 -3.44 22.52
C THR A 32 4.05 -2.39 23.17
N THR A 33 3.74 -1.10 23.01
CA THR A 33 4.51 -0.03 23.67
C THR A 33 4.47 -0.17 25.19
N ILE A 34 3.29 -0.46 25.76
CA ILE A 34 3.12 -0.70 27.19
C ILE A 34 3.83 -2.00 27.60
N ALA A 35 3.63 -3.10 26.87
CA ALA A 35 4.24 -4.38 27.19
C ALA A 35 5.78 -4.34 27.15
N ASN A 36 6.36 -3.63 26.17
CA ASN A 36 7.80 -3.41 26.04
C ASN A 36 8.34 -2.58 27.21
N HIS A 37 7.63 -1.52 27.61
CA HIS A 37 8.05 -0.70 28.77
C HIS A 37 8.13 -1.50 30.07
N TRP A 38 7.27 -2.50 30.23
CA TRP A 38 7.22 -3.35 31.42
C TRP A 38 8.09 -4.62 31.27
N GLY A 39 8.82 -4.76 30.16
CA GLY A 39 9.71 -5.89 29.90
C GLY A 39 9.01 -7.23 29.64
N PHE A 40 7.71 -7.23 29.30
CA PHE A 40 6.98 -8.46 28.96
C PHE A 40 7.31 -8.96 27.56
N LEU A 41 7.64 -8.05 26.66
CA LEU A 41 8.02 -8.32 25.28
C LEU A 41 9.31 -7.54 25.00
N ASP A 42 10.30 -8.19 24.40
CA ASP A 42 11.50 -7.52 23.92
C ASP A 42 11.33 -7.20 22.43
N ASN A 43 11.46 -5.92 22.07
CA ASN A 43 11.63 -5.41 20.71
C ASN A 43 10.59 -5.91 19.67
N LEU A 44 9.31 -6.04 20.04
CA LEU A 44 8.25 -6.31 19.07
C LEU A 44 7.80 -5.01 18.38
N ASP A 45 8.38 -4.74 17.20
CA ASP A 45 7.97 -3.64 16.34
C ASP A 45 6.85 -4.06 15.38
N ILE A 46 5.64 -3.55 15.59
CA ILE A 46 4.45 -3.86 14.76
C ILE A 46 4.36 -2.94 13.51
N SER A 47 5.17 -1.90 13.40
CA SER A 47 4.84 -0.77 12.50
C SER A 47 5.92 -0.43 11.49
N ASN A 48 5.74 -0.94 10.26
CA ASN A 48 5.76 -0.13 9.04
C ASN A 48 5.17 -0.90 7.84
N ASN A 49 5.34 -2.23 7.83
CA ASN A 49 4.96 -3.08 6.70
C ASN A 49 3.51 -3.59 6.73
N THR A 50 2.80 -3.40 7.83
CA THR A 50 1.46 -4.01 7.98
C THR A 50 0.43 -3.38 7.05
N SER A 51 0.55 -2.07 6.75
CA SER A 51 -0.37 -1.40 5.83
C SER A 51 -0.13 -1.70 4.36
N THR A 52 1.12 -1.98 3.96
CA THR A 52 1.42 -2.42 2.59
C THR A 52 0.83 -3.80 2.34
N ILE A 53 0.85 -4.70 3.35
CA ILE A 53 0.15 -5.99 3.32
C ILE A 53 -1.37 -5.78 3.26
N PHE A 54 -1.94 -4.88 4.05
CA PHE A 54 -3.38 -4.56 3.96
C PHE A 54 -3.76 -4.10 2.55
N MET A 55 -2.98 -3.22 1.93
CA MET A 55 -3.21 -2.76 0.56
C MET A 55 -3.13 -3.89 -0.46
N LEU A 56 -2.19 -4.82 -0.28
CA LEU A 56 -2.10 -6.03 -1.08
C LEU A 56 -3.39 -6.86 -1.00
N ILE A 57 -3.94 -7.03 0.21
CA ILE A 57 -5.19 -7.76 0.44
C ILE A 57 -6.38 -7.05 -0.22
N ILE A 58 -6.49 -5.72 -0.09
CA ILE A 58 -7.52 -4.94 -0.78
C ILE A 58 -7.44 -5.12 -2.30
N GLY A 59 -6.23 -5.11 -2.86
CA GLY A 59 -5.99 -5.41 -4.27
C GLY A 59 -6.50 -6.80 -4.68
N LEU A 60 -6.23 -7.84 -3.88
CA LEU A 60 -6.73 -9.19 -4.14
C LEU A 60 -8.28 -9.23 -4.20
N LEU A 61 -8.95 -8.50 -3.29
CA LEU A 61 -10.40 -8.43 -3.21
C LEU A 61 -11.06 -7.75 -4.41
N TYR A 62 -10.34 -6.89 -5.15
CA TYR A 62 -10.86 -6.28 -6.39
C TYR A 62 -11.28 -7.33 -7.39
N SER A 63 -10.50 -8.39 -7.52
CA SER A 63 -10.77 -9.45 -8.50
C SER A 63 -11.82 -10.42 -8.00
N TYR A 64 -11.70 -10.87 -6.75
CA TYR A 64 -12.52 -11.96 -6.25
C TYR A 64 -13.88 -11.53 -5.72
N GLY A 65 -13.94 -10.44 -4.97
CA GLY A 65 -15.19 -9.95 -4.40
C GLY A 65 -15.91 -9.04 -5.38
N PHE A 66 -15.24 -7.95 -5.78
CA PHE A 66 -15.92 -6.87 -6.47
C PHE A 66 -16.18 -7.14 -7.95
N LEU A 67 -15.24 -7.75 -8.69
CA LEU A 67 -15.41 -7.93 -10.13
C LEU A 67 -16.64 -8.80 -10.46
N ASP A 68 -16.83 -9.92 -9.75
CA ASP A 68 -18.00 -10.79 -9.93
C ASP A 68 -19.30 -10.10 -9.50
N TYR A 69 -19.31 -9.48 -8.31
CA TYR A 69 -20.48 -8.77 -7.78
C TYR A 69 -20.96 -7.66 -8.73
N TYR A 70 -20.07 -6.79 -9.20
CA TYR A 70 -20.45 -5.69 -10.08
C TYR A 70 -20.77 -6.14 -11.51
N TYR A 71 -20.22 -7.28 -11.94
CA TYR A 71 -20.64 -7.87 -13.20
C TYR A 71 -22.09 -8.38 -13.15
N LYS A 72 -22.49 -9.03 -12.04
CA LYS A 72 -23.89 -9.45 -11.79
C LYS A 72 -24.86 -8.26 -11.76
N LEU A 73 -24.37 -7.07 -11.39
CA LEU A 73 -25.12 -5.80 -11.48
C LEU A 73 -25.10 -5.14 -12.87
N GLY A 74 -24.57 -5.81 -13.91
CA GLY A 74 -24.57 -5.34 -15.29
C GLY A 74 -23.53 -4.25 -15.61
N ILE A 75 -22.51 -4.08 -14.78
CA ILE A 75 -21.45 -3.08 -15.02
C ILE A 75 -20.39 -3.63 -15.98
N SER A 76 -20.03 -2.81 -16.99
CA SER A 76 -19.01 -3.21 -17.96
C SER A 76 -17.59 -3.16 -17.39
N ARG A 77 -16.73 -4.08 -17.85
CA ARG A 77 -15.33 -4.24 -17.40
C ARG A 77 -14.50 -2.95 -17.48
N LYS A 78 -14.69 -2.18 -18.55
CA LYS A 78 -14.01 -0.89 -18.74
C LYS A 78 -14.42 0.15 -17.69
N LYS A 79 -15.71 0.16 -17.30
CA LYS A 79 -16.23 1.06 -16.26
C LYS A 79 -15.73 0.63 -14.88
N PHE A 80 -15.74 -0.67 -14.61
CA PHE A 80 -15.17 -1.26 -13.39
C PHE A 80 -13.69 -0.87 -13.24
N PHE A 81 -12.86 -1.11 -14.26
CA PHE A 81 -11.42 -0.84 -14.17
C PHE A 81 -11.13 0.64 -13.86
N LYS A 82 -11.81 1.57 -14.54
CA LYS A 82 -11.63 3.02 -14.30
C LYS A 82 -12.09 3.42 -12.89
N ALA A 83 -13.21 2.88 -12.41
CA ALA A 83 -13.72 3.16 -11.08
C ALA A 83 -12.79 2.58 -9.98
N ALA A 84 -12.32 1.35 -10.16
CA ALA A 84 -11.41 0.68 -9.24
C ALA A 84 -10.05 1.41 -9.17
N LEU A 85 -9.50 1.83 -10.32
CA LEU A 85 -8.28 2.61 -10.39
C LEU A 85 -8.42 3.95 -9.65
N PHE A 86 -9.51 4.68 -9.90
CA PHE A 86 -9.81 5.93 -9.20
C PHE A 86 -9.90 5.73 -7.68
N ALA A 87 -10.64 4.72 -7.23
CA ALA A 87 -10.77 4.40 -5.82
C ALA A 87 -9.42 4.04 -5.18
N SER A 88 -8.58 3.26 -5.87
CA SER A 88 -7.27 2.87 -5.35
C SER A 88 -6.28 4.03 -5.18
N VAL A 89 -6.29 5.00 -6.11
CA VAL A 89 -5.46 6.21 -5.97
C VAL A 89 -5.92 7.00 -4.76
N LEU A 90 -7.23 7.24 -4.63
CA LEU A 90 -7.78 8.00 -3.51
C LEU A 90 -7.51 7.30 -2.16
N LEU A 91 -7.68 5.98 -2.10
CA LEU A 91 -7.40 5.18 -0.91
C LEU A 91 -5.91 5.27 -0.51
N SER A 92 -4.99 5.14 -1.47
CA SER A 92 -3.55 5.20 -1.19
C SER A 92 -3.11 6.53 -0.56
N ILE A 93 -3.66 7.65 -1.04
CA ILE A 93 -3.37 8.98 -0.50
C ILE A 93 -3.93 9.12 0.91
N ILE A 94 -5.16 8.67 1.13
CA ILE A 94 -5.82 8.81 2.45
C ILE A 94 -5.16 7.92 3.49
N LEU A 95 -4.72 6.70 3.12
CA LEU A 95 -3.99 5.84 4.05
C LEU A 95 -2.58 6.36 4.34
N ALA A 96 -1.91 6.98 3.35
CA ALA A 96 -0.65 7.67 3.60
C ALA A 96 -0.83 8.81 4.61
N LEU A 97 -1.89 9.62 4.46
CA LEU A 97 -2.22 10.66 5.44
C LEU A 97 -2.55 10.06 6.81
N ALA A 98 -3.33 8.98 6.86
CA ALA A 98 -3.66 8.29 8.11
C ALA A 98 -2.42 7.71 8.82
N MET A 99 -1.43 7.22 8.07
CA MET A 99 -0.16 6.77 8.65
C MET A 99 0.62 7.93 9.25
N ILE A 100 0.74 9.04 8.53
CA ILE A 100 1.51 10.18 9.01
C ILE A 100 0.84 10.80 10.24
N THR A 101 -0.48 10.93 10.25
CA THR A 101 -1.19 11.40 11.44
C THR A 101 -1.01 10.45 12.61
N MET A 102 -1.01 9.14 12.38
CA MET A 102 -0.69 8.15 13.40
C MET A 102 0.74 8.35 13.93
N ILE A 103 1.76 8.41 13.07
CA ILE A 103 3.16 8.59 13.48
C ILE A 103 3.33 9.83 14.34
N VAL A 104 2.84 10.98 13.86
CA VAL A 104 2.92 12.25 14.60
C VAL A 104 2.19 12.19 15.93
N LEU A 105 1.02 11.55 15.97
CA LEU A 105 0.26 11.38 17.21
C LEU A 105 1.02 10.51 18.23
N PHE A 106 1.61 9.40 17.80
CA PHE A 106 2.34 8.50 18.68
C PHE A 106 3.65 9.12 19.18
N GLU A 107 4.44 9.74 18.29
CA GLU A 107 5.71 10.37 18.67
C GLU A 107 5.52 11.61 19.57
N THR A 108 4.34 12.23 19.59
CA THR A 108 4.03 13.33 20.51
C THR A 108 3.40 12.85 21.82
N LEU A 109 2.46 11.91 21.77
CA LEU A 109 1.73 11.43 22.96
C LEU A 109 2.55 10.47 23.82
N VAL A 110 3.29 9.54 23.22
CA VAL A 110 4.01 8.49 23.96
C VAL A 110 5.10 9.08 24.87
N PRO A 111 5.95 10.03 24.42
CA PRO A 111 6.87 10.73 25.31
C PRO A 111 6.17 11.58 26.37
N ALA A 112 5.04 12.21 26.03
CA ALA A 112 4.27 13.02 26.99
C ALA A 112 3.71 12.17 28.14
N LEU A 113 3.50 10.88 27.92
CA LEU A 113 3.09 9.90 28.93
C LEU A 113 4.27 9.26 29.68
N GLY A 114 5.52 9.66 29.40
CA GLY A 114 6.73 9.14 30.05
C GLY A 114 7.25 7.82 29.48
N PHE A 115 6.69 7.35 28.36
CA PHE A 115 7.16 6.15 27.68
C PHE A 115 8.20 6.53 26.60
N ALA A 116 9.21 5.68 26.43
CA ALA A 116 10.15 5.82 25.32
C ALA A 116 9.48 5.34 24.03
N VAL A 117 9.56 6.14 22.96
CA VAL A 117 9.08 5.71 21.64
C VAL A 117 10.10 4.73 21.07
N PRO A 118 9.68 3.56 20.55
CA PRO A 118 10.61 2.58 19.99
C PRO A 118 11.27 3.03 18.68
N TRP A 119 10.69 4.01 17.99
CA TRP A 119 11.13 4.52 16.70
C TRP A 119 11.29 6.06 16.72
N THR A 120 12.16 6.56 15.84
CA THR A 120 12.28 7.99 15.55
C THR A 120 12.18 8.18 14.04
N ASP A 121 11.06 8.71 13.56
CA ASP A 121 10.85 9.00 12.14
C ASP A 121 11.44 10.39 11.79
N PRO A 122 12.19 10.54 10.68
CA PRO A 122 12.66 11.83 10.19
C PRO A 122 11.58 12.91 10.04
N LEU A 123 10.30 12.51 9.98
CA LEU A 123 9.13 13.40 9.88
C LEU A 123 9.12 14.56 10.88
N ILE A 124 9.48 14.34 12.15
CA ILE A 124 9.39 15.39 13.19
C ILE A 124 10.59 16.36 13.14
N GLY A 125 11.70 15.97 12.50
CA GLY A 125 12.91 16.81 12.38
C GLY A 125 13.11 17.49 11.02
N GLY A 126 12.44 17.03 9.96
CA GLY A 126 12.78 17.38 8.57
C GLY A 126 11.97 18.51 7.90
N GLY A 127 11.07 19.18 8.63
CA GLY A 127 10.26 20.29 8.12
C GLY A 127 9.28 19.90 6.99
N VAL A 128 8.70 20.90 6.30
CA VAL A 128 7.63 20.71 5.30
C VAL A 128 8.05 19.80 4.13
N LEU A 129 9.31 19.86 3.71
CA LEU A 129 9.81 19.03 2.61
C LEU A 129 9.81 17.55 2.97
N SER A 130 10.24 17.20 4.20
CA SER A 130 10.18 15.82 4.69
C SER A 130 8.76 15.31 4.80
N PHE A 131 7.82 16.16 5.23
CA PHE A 131 6.40 15.81 5.30
C PHE A 131 5.82 15.46 3.92
N ILE A 132 6.09 16.29 2.90
CA ILE A 132 5.66 16.04 1.52
C ILE A 132 6.30 14.75 0.98
N GLN A 133 7.59 14.54 1.26
CA GLN A 133 8.30 13.34 0.84
C GLN A 133 7.69 12.08 1.48
N SER A 134 7.38 12.10 2.76
CA SER A 134 6.75 10.97 3.44
C SER A 134 5.35 10.68 2.89
N ILE A 135 4.55 11.71 2.57
CA ILE A 135 3.25 11.49 1.88
C ILE A 135 3.49 10.80 0.53
N ALA A 136 4.47 11.25 -0.25
CA ALA A 136 4.79 10.65 -1.54
C ALA A 136 5.27 9.20 -1.38
N ASP A 137 6.20 8.94 -0.47
CA ASP A 137 6.76 7.61 -0.19
C ASP A 137 5.65 6.62 0.20
N TYR A 138 4.84 6.98 1.20
CA TYR A 138 3.73 6.14 1.64
C TYR A 138 2.68 5.99 0.55
N SER A 139 2.23 7.05 -0.13
CA SER A 139 1.17 6.93 -1.14
C SER A 139 1.59 6.07 -2.33
N VAL A 140 2.81 6.23 -2.84
CA VAL A 140 3.37 5.41 -3.92
C VAL A 140 3.47 3.95 -3.49
N ALA A 141 3.99 3.69 -2.29
CA ALA A 141 4.08 2.33 -1.75
C ALA A 141 2.68 1.69 -1.62
N HIS A 142 1.74 2.33 -0.94
CA HIS A 142 0.39 1.81 -0.76
C HIS A 142 -0.30 1.54 -2.11
N PHE A 143 -0.19 2.46 -3.06
CA PHE A 143 -0.76 2.27 -4.40
C PHE A 143 -0.13 1.10 -5.15
N PHE A 144 1.20 0.98 -5.10
CA PHE A 144 1.95 -0.10 -5.74
C PHE A 144 1.55 -1.48 -5.20
N TYR A 145 1.50 -1.64 -3.87
CA TYR A 145 1.10 -2.90 -3.24
C TYR A 145 -0.36 -3.25 -3.55
N LEU A 146 -1.26 -2.27 -3.64
CA LEU A 146 -2.62 -2.52 -4.09
C LEU A 146 -2.67 -3.03 -5.53
N LEU A 147 -1.92 -2.40 -6.45
CA LEU A 147 -1.86 -2.85 -7.84
C LEU A 147 -1.27 -4.26 -7.98
N LEU A 148 -0.27 -4.61 -7.17
CA LEU A 148 0.28 -5.97 -7.09
C LEU A 148 -0.75 -6.97 -6.58
N GLY A 149 -1.50 -6.61 -5.54
CA GLY A 149 -2.59 -7.42 -5.02
C GLY A 149 -3.63 -7.68 -6.10
N TRP A 150 -4.00 -6.64 -6.84
CA TRP A 150 -4.95 -6.75 -7.94
C TRP A 150 -4.41 -7.64 -9.07
N PHE A 151 -3.13 -7.51 -9.42
CA PHE A 151 -2.47 -8.37 -10.41
C PHE A 151 -2.52 -9.85 -10.02
N MET A 152 -2.17 -10.18 -8.79
CA MET A 152 -2.26 -11.56 -8.29
C MET A 152 -3.71 -12.05 -8.27
N GLY A 153 -4.65 -11.22 -7.82
CA GLY A 153 -6.07 -11.56 -7.75
C GLY A 153 -6.66 -11.89 -9.11
N LEU A 154 -6.30 -11.11 -10.14
CA LEU A 154 -6.74 -11.36 -11.53
C LEU A 154 -6.16 -12.67 -12.06
N GLY A 155 -4.91 -12.99 -11.71
CA GLY A 155 -4.26 -14.25 -12.06
C GLY A 155 -5.09 -15.46 -11.65
N PHE A 156 -5.51 -15.51 -10.39
CA PHE A 156 -6.34 -16.61 -9.92
C PHE A 156 -7.80 -16.55 -10.41
N TYR A 157 -8.38 -15.35 -10.50
CA TYR A 157 -9.74 -15.17 -11.02
C TYR A 157 -9.85 -15.73 -12.44
N ARG A 158 -8.85 -15.46 -13.30
CA ARG A 158 -8.83 -15.91 -14.68
C ARG A 158 -8.43 -17.38 -14.82
N PHE A 159 -7.28 -17.77 -14.27
CA PHE A 159 -6.64 -19.04 -14.64
C PHE A 159 -6.80 -20.17 -13.61
N ARG A 160 -7.69 -19.99 -12.63
CA ARG A 160 -7.91 -20.93 -11.51
C ARG A 160 -6.63 -21.08 -10.66
N TRP A 161 -6.64 -22.03 -9.72
CA TRP A 161 -5.61 -22.15 -8.70
C TRP A 161 -4.21 -22.45 -9.25
N LYS A 162 -4.08 -23.40 -10.19
CA LYS A 162 -2.77 -23.88 -10.68
C LYS A 162 -1.94 -22.79 -11.35
N ILE A 163 -2.55 -22.03 -12.26
CA ILE A 163 -1.87 -20.96 -12.99
C ILE A 163 -1.90 -19.66 -12.16
N GLY A 164 -2.88 -19.46 -11.28
CA GLY A 164 -2.90 -18.34 -10.34
C GLY A 164 -1.66 -18.30 -9.44
N LEU A 165 -1.15 -19.47 -9.02
CA LEU A 165 0.12 -19.56 -8.28
C LEU A 165 1.32 -18.98 -9.05
N LEU A 166 1.32 -19.07 -10.38
CA LEU A 166 2.37 -18.46 -11.21
C LEU A 166 2.38 -16.92 -11.07
N PHE A 167 1.22 -16.29 -10.88
CA PHE A 167 1.14 -14.84 -10.68
C PHE A 167 1.74 -14.39 -9.35
N ILE A 168 1.69 -15.25 -8.33
CA ILE A 168 2.42 -15.02 -7.07
C ILE A 168 3.93 -15.14 -7.33
N LEU A 169 4.37 -16.15 -8.08
CA LEU A 169 5.79 -16.29 -8.41
C LEU A 169 6.31 -15.09 -9.21
N ILE A 170 5.53 -14.59 -10.16
CA ILE A 170 5.85 -13.40 -10.97
C ILE A 170 5.84 -12.11 -10.14
N SER A 171 5.16 -12.06 -8.99
CA SER A 171 5.17 -10.87 -8.13
C SER A 171 6.42 -10.76 -7.25
N PHE A 172 7.17 -11.85 -7.02
CA PHE A 172 8.40 -11.81 -6.21
C PHE A 172 9.46 -10.81 -6.70
N PRO A 173 9.79 -10.72 -8.00
CA PRO A 173 10.68 -9.66 -8.50
C PRO A 173 10.19 -8.25 -8.19
N PHE A 174 8.88 -8.01 -8.22
CA PHE A 174 8.30 -6.71 -7.89
C PHE A 174 8.47 -6.40 -6.40
N PHE A 175 8.26 -7.37 -5.52
CA PHE A 175 8.54 -7.23 -4.09
C PHE A 175 10.02 -6.95 -3.83
N GLY A 176 10.92 -7.75 -4.43
CA GLY A 176 12.36 -7.58 -4.27
C GLY A 176 12.84 -6.19 -4.70
N ILE A 177 12.42 -5.71 -5.88
CA ILE A 177 12.77 -4.36 -6.33
C ILE A 177 12.15 -3.30 -5.39
N SER A 178 10.90 -3.45 -4.97
CA SER A 178 10.28 -2.48 -4.07
C SER A 178 10.98 -2.39 -2.70
N ALA A 179 11.42 -3.53 -2.15
CA ALA A 179 12.19 -3.57 -0.91
C ALA A 179 13.54 -2.86 -1.07
N LEU A 180 14.26 -3.14 -2.16
CA LEU A 180 15.52 -2.46 -2.48
C LEU A 180 15.36 -0.94 -2.66
N LEU A 181 14.22 -0.49 -3.21
CA LEU A 181 13.96 0.95 -3.40
C LEU A 181 13.52 1.66 -2.12
N GLN A 182 12.91 0.94 -1.18
CA GLN A 182 12.43 1.47 0.09
C GLN A 182 13.51 1.46 1.17
N ASP A 183 14.46 0.53 1.10
CA ASP A 183 15.59 0.49 2.01
C ASP A 183 16.62 1.58 1.64
N LYS A 184 16.51 2.73 2.30
CA LYS A 184 17.35 3.91 2.07
C LYS A 184 18.82 3.66 2.45
N ALA A 185 19.14 2.62 3.23
CA ALA A 185 20.49 2.35 3.75
C ALA A 185 21.38 1.53 2.78
N ASP A 186 20.82 0.56 2.06
CA ASP A 186 21.61 -0.38 1.23
C ASP A 186 21.92 0.13 -0.19
N ILE A 187 21.18 1.12 -0.68
CA ILE A 187 21.38 1.70 -2.02
C ILE A 187 22.72 2.46 -2.12
N ALA A 188 23.20 3.03 -1.00
CA ALA A 188 24.48 3.74 -0.94
C ALA A 188 25.69 2.84 -1.23
N HIS A 189 25.59 1.53 -0.93
CA HIS A 189 26.66 0.56 -1.18
C HIS A 189 26.57 -0.11 -2.55
N THR A 190 25.36 -0.27 -3.11
CA THR A 190 25.15 -1.06 -4.33
C THR A 190 25.15 -0.22 -5.61
N ILE A 191 24.78 1.07 -5.55
CA ILE A 191 24.71 1.95 -6.74
C ILE A 191 25.37 3.31 -6.44
N LYS A 192 26.70 3.34 -6.48
CA LYS A 192 27.48 4.60 -6.45
C LYS A 192 27.26 5.51 -7.68
N PHE A 193 26.41 5.11 -8.63
CA PHE A 193 26.23 5.82 -9.89
C PHE A 193 25.26 7.01 -9.81
N PHE A 194 24.48 7.16 -8.72
CA PHE A 194 23.45 8.22 -8.62
C PHE A 194 23.37 8.98 -7.28
N THR A 195 24.19 8.65 -6.28
CA THR A 195 24.13 9.32 -4.97
C THR A 195 25.01 10.56 -4.92
N VAL A 196 24.48 11.70 -5.38
CA VAL A 196 24.96 13.02 -4.95
C VAL A 196 24.09 13.43 -3.76
N ASN A 197 24.60 13.18 -2.54
CA ASN A 197 24.07 13.62 -1.25
C ASN A 197 22.75 12.91 -0.76
N PRO A 198 22.76 12.20 0.38
CA PRO A 198 21.57 11.52 0.95
C PRO A 198 20.46 12.46 1.43
N GLN A 199 20.68 13.79 1.40
CA GLN A 199 19.68 14.80 1.74
C GLN A 199 18.92 15.35 0.51
N ILE A 200 19.32 14.95 -0.71
CA ILE A 200 18.65 15.38 -1.94
C ILE A 200 17.74 14.24 -2.40
N ILE A 201 16.49 14.59 -2.75
CA ILE A 201 15.49 13.70 -3.35
C ILE A 201 16.16 12.90 -4.47
N SER A 202 16.45 11.63 -4.22
CA SER A 202 16.90 10.75 -5.30
C SER A 202 15.71 10.51 -6.21
N ILE A 203 15.73 11.14 -7.39
CA ILE A 203 14.66 11.02 -8.39
C ILE A 203 14.63 9.58 -8.97
N GLY A 204 15.76 8.86 -8.90
CA GLY A 204 15.93 7.52 -9.46
C GLY A 204 14.91 6.49 -8.96
N PRO A 205 14.76 6.27 -7.64
CA PRO A 205 13.80 5.33 -7.09
C PRO A 205 12.35 5.60 -7.53
N TYR A 206 11.92 6.86 -7.56
CA TYR A 206 10.56 7.21 -8.00
C TYR A 206 10.33 6.87 -9.47
N LEU A 207 11.31 7.12 -10.35
CA LEU A 207 11.18 6.77 -11.78
C LEU A 207 10.98 5.27 -11.98
N ILE A 208 11.74 4.44 -11.25
CA ILE A 208 11.59 2.98 -11.31
C ILE A 208 10.20 2.57 -10.80
N PHE A 209 9.75 3.13 -9.67
CA PHE A 209 8.39 2.89 -9.17
C PHE A 209 7.31 3.28 -10.19
N PHE A 210 7.42 4.45 -10.83
CA PHE A 210 6.45 4.88 -11.84
C PHE A 210 6.41 3.93 -13.05
N ILE A 211 7.56 3.44 -13.51
CA ILE A 211 7.63 2.45 -14.58
C ILE A 211 6.93 1.15 -14.16
N MET A 212 7.23 0.65 -12.95
CA MET A 212 6.61 -0.58 -12.44
C MET A 212 5.08 -0.42 -12.25
N ILE A 213 4.64 0.72 -11.73
CA ILE A 213 3.21 1.07 -11.60
C ILE A 213 2.54 1.10 -12.97
N ALA A 214 3.15 1.74 -13.97
CA ALA A 214 2.63 1.78 -15.33
C ALA A 214 2.49 0.38 -15.93
N ILE A 215 3.51 -0.48 -15.74
CA ILE A 215 3.47 -1.89 -16.15
C ILE A 215 2.30 -2.61 -15.48
N LEU A 216 2.15 -2.48 -14.16
CA LEU A 216 1.07 -3.12 -13.41
C LEU A 216 -0.32 -2.64 -13.84
N ILE A 217 -0.50 -1.34 -14.10
CA ILE A 217 -1.77 -0.79 -14.62
C ILE A 217 -2.09 -1.41 -15.99
N VAL A 218 -1.11 -1.50 -16.89
CA VAL A 218 -1.30 -2.10 -18.23
C VAL A 218 -1.63 -3.59 -18.12
N CYS A 219 -0.92 -4.33 -17.27
CA CYS A 219 -1.17 -5.74 -17.00
C CYS A 219 -2.59 -5.94 -16.44
N ASN A 220 -2.96 -5.19 -15.40
CA ASN A 220 -4.29 -5.28 -14.78
C ASN A 220 -5.40 -4.93 -15.76
N TYR A 221 -5.20 -3.92 -16.62
CA TYR A 221 -6.17 -3.56 -17.65
C TYR A 221 -6.37 -4.70 -18.66
N ARG A 222 -5.28 -5.27 -19.19
CA ARG A 222 -5.34 -6.37 -20.17
C ARG A 222 -5.98 -7.61 -19.56
N LEU A 223 -5.57 -7.99 -18.35
CA LEU A 223 -6.12 -9.14 -17.64
C LEU A 223 -7.62 -8.98 -17.32
N THR A 224 -8.04 -7.79 -16.91
CA THR A 224 -9.45 -7.48 -16.63
C THR A 224 -10.29 -7.51 -17.92
N LYS A 225 -9.74 -7.01 -19.03
CA LYS A 225 -10.43 -7.00 -20.33
C LYS A 225 -10.74 -8.42 -20.82
N ASP A 226 -9.81 -9.35 -20.64
CA ASP A 226 -9.86 -10.70 -21.22
C ASP A 226 -10.35 -11.79 -20.25
N ALA A 227 -10.77 -11.44 -19.03
CA ALA A 227 -11.20 -12.41 -18.04
C ALA A 227 -12.53 -13.09 -18.45
N PRO A 228 -12.65 -14.43 -18.46
CA PRO A 228 -13.93 -15.10 -18.65
C PRO A 228 -14.83 -14.86 -17.42
N ILE A 229 -16.12 -14.60 -17.64
CA ILE A 229 -17.09 -14.47 -16.54
C ILE A 229 -17.41 -15.86 -16.03
N ARG A 230 -17.35 -16.05 -14.72
CA ARG A 230 -17.90 -17.24 -14.07
C ARG A 230 -19.34 -16.88 -13.68
N LEU A 231 -20.31 -17.51 -14.34
CA LEU A 231 -21.73 -17.47 -13.95
C LEU A 231 -21.96 -18.46 -12.81
#